data_AF-A0A0C3A5Y9-F1
#
_entry.id   AF-A0A0C3A5Y9-F1
#
_cell.length_a   1.000
_cell.length_b   1.000
_cell.length_c   1.000
_cell.angle_alpha   90.00
_cell.angle_beta   90.00
_cell.angle_gamma   90.00
#
_symmetry.space_group_name_H-M   'P 1'
#
loop_
_entity.id
_entity.type
_entity.pdbx_description
1 polymer ?
#
loop_
_entity_poly.entity_id
_entity_poly.type
_entity_poly.pdbx_seq_one_letter_code
_entity_poly.pdbx_strand_id
1 'polypeptide(L)'
;MYHLLRRRVPVARGPIMALLGSIVSYEQEHQGTGIMAHFYLTANHRTRALVRDIWRKWDFGRDRAFPSGVERVWDDTHKQTKIIWKKSGKRFSKTGL
;
A
#
# COMPACT_ATOMS: atom_id res chain seq x y z
N MET A 1 8.33 -10.91 11.53
CA MET A 1 8.21 -9.47 11.18
C MET A 1 6.95 -8.79 11.76
N TYR A 2 5.86 -9.52 12.05
CA TYR A 2 4.61 -8.96 12.61
C TYR A 2 4.69 -8.46 14.07
N HIS A 3 5.64 -8.95 14.87
CA HIS A 3 5.71 -8.65 16.31
C HIS A 3 6.39 -7.32 16.68
N LEU A 4 7.26 -6.78 15.83
CA LEU A 4 8.05 -5.59 16.15
C LEU A 4 7.23 -4.29 16.11
N LEU A 5 6.18 -4.22 15.28
CA LEU A 5 5.35 -3.02 15.15
C LEU A 5 4.27 -2.90 16.25
N ARG A 6 3.98 -3.99 16.97
CA ARG A 6 2.86 -4.02 17.94
C ARG A 6 3.20 -3.37 19.29
N ARG A 7 4.49 -3.25 19.64
CA ARG A 7 4.92 -2.90 21.01
C ARG A 7 5.34 -1.45 21.23
N ARG A 8 5.63 -0.65 20.20
CA ARG A 8 6.12 0.73 20.40
C ARG A 8 5.16 1.83 19.95
N VAL A 9 4.26 1.58 18.99
CA VAL A 9 3.27 2.59 18.54
C VAL A 9 1.96 1.96 18.03
N PRO A 10 1.30 1.02 18.76
CA PRO A 10 0.04 0.45 18.29
C PRO A 10 -1.06 1.51 18.08
N VAL A 11 -1.05 2.60 18.86
CA VAL A 11 -2.04 3.68 18.79
C VAL A 11 -1.99 4.45 17.46
N ALA A 12 -0.81 4.60 16.84
CA ALA A 12 -0.66 5.33 15.58
C ALA A 12 -0.62 4.42 14.34
N ARG A 13 -0.69 3.09 14.50
CA ARG A 13 -0.55 2.15 13.37
C ARG A 13 -1.59 2.40 12.28
N GLY A 14 -2.87 2.53 12.64
CA GLY A 14 -3.94 2.82 11.69
C GLY A 14 -3.66 4.10 10.88
N PRO A 15 -3.45 5.26 11.55
CA PRO A 15 -3.07 6.50 10.88
C PRO A 15 -1.80 6.39 10.01
N ILE A 16 -0.74 5.72 10.48
CA ILE A 16 0.50 5.53 9.71
C ILE A 16 0.24 4.71 8.45
N MET A 17 -0.56 3.64 8.56
CA MET A 17 -0.89 2.79 7.42
C MET A 17 -1.79 3.51 6.42
N ALA A 18 -2.72 4.35 6.88
CA ALA A 18 -3.51 5.24 6.03
C ALA A 18 -2.61 6.26 5.30
N LEU A 19 -1.69 6.91 6.02
CA LEU A 19 -0.75 7.86 5.45
C LEU A 19 0.16 7.22 4.40
N LEU A 20 0.70 6.03 4.67
CA LEU A 20 1.48 5.26 3.70
C LEU A 20 0.67 4.99 2.44
N GLY A 21 -0.58 4.56 2.60
CA GLY A 21 -1.52 4.36 1.48
C GLY A 21 -1.66 5.61 0.62
N SER A 22 -1.97 6.74 1.25
CA SER A 22 -2.19 8.02 0.57
C SER A 22 -0.94 8.57 -0.11
N ILE A 23 0.23 8.57 0.55
CA ILE A 23 1.47 9.12 -0.03
C ILE A 23 1.89 8.30 -1.25
N VAL A 24 1.84 6.96 -1.18
CA VAL A 24 2.23 6.13 -2.32
C VAL A 24 1.23 6.27 -3.46
N SER A 25 -0.07 6.35 -3.18
CA SER A 25 -1.07 6.63 -4.22
C SER A 25 -0.87 8.01 -4.86
N TYR A 26 -0.51 9.02 -4.08
CA TYR A 26 -0.20 10.36 -4.58
C TYR A 26 1.07 10.39 -5.46
N GLU A 27 2.15 9.72 -5.04
CA GLU A 27 3.37 9.53 -5.88
C GLU A 27 3.01 8.86 -7.22
N GLN A 28 2.12 7.86 -7.17
CA GLN A 28 1.72 7.09 -8.33
C GLN A 28 0.87 7.90 -9.32
N GLU A 29 0.04 8.81 -8.82
CA GLU A 29 -0.73 9.76 -9.62
C GLU A 29 0.17 10.85 -10.24
N HIS A 30 1.20 11.27 -9.50
CA HIS A 30 2.09 12.39 -9.85
C HIS A 30 3.48 11.91 -10.27
N GLN A 31 3.57 10.81 -11.03
CA GLN A 31 4.86 10.30 -11.49
C GLN A 31 5.67 11.40 -12.21
N GLY A 32 6.96 11.52 -11.87
CA GLY A 32 7.85 12.54 -12.44
C GLY A 32 7.99 13.82 -11.62
N THR A 33 7.21 14.00 -10.55
CA THR A 33 7.27 15.20 -9.67
C THR A 33 8.37 15.16 -8.60
N GLY A 34 9.19 14.11 -8.57
CA GLY A 34 10.28 13.96 -7.58
C GLY A 34 9.81 13.50 -6.19
N ILE A 35 8.53 13.17 -6.03
CA ILE A 35 8.01 12.58 -4.77
C ILE A 35 8.61 11.19 -4.61
N MET A 36 9.19 10.94 -3.44
CA MET A 36 9.77 9.65 -3.06
C MET A 36 9.11 9.17 -1.76
N ALA A 37 7.98 8.45 -1.85
CA ALA A 37 7.20 8.05 -0.67
C ALA A 37 8.06 7.32 0.36
N HIS A 38 8.97 6.46 -0.10
CA HIS A 38 9.88 5.72 0.77
C HIS A 38 10.83 6.63 1.57
N PHE A 39 11.25 7.74 0.99
CA PHE A 39 12.12 8.69 1.69
C PHE A 39 11.34 9.48 2.74
N TYR A 40 10.13 9.95 2.41
CA TYR A 40 9.27 10.64 3.40
C TYR A 40 8.86 9.74 4.57
N LEU A 41 8.62 8.45 4.30
CA LEU A 41 8.14 7.52 5.31
C LEU A 41 9.26 6.93 6.18
N THR A 42 10.47 6.78 5.62
CA THR A 42 11.54 6.04 6.31
C THR A 42 12.91 6.71 6.28
N ALA A 43 13.04 7.88 5.65
CA ALA A 43 14.32 8.57 5.41
C ALA A 43 15.42 7.68 4.79
N ASN A 44 15.04 6.66 4.01
CA ASN A 44 15.98 5.65 3.53
C ASN A 44 15.62 5.16 2.12
N HIS A 45 16.49 5.40 1.14
CA HIS A 45 16.26 4.99 -0.25
C HIS A 45 16.15 3.47 -0.46
N ARG A 46 16.76 2.67 0.42
CA ARG A 46 16.76 1.20 0.33
C ARG A 46 15.38 0.60 0.65
N THR A 47 14.46 1.37 1.22
CA THR A 47 13.11 0.89 1.58
C THR A 47 12.10 1.02 0.44
N ARG A 48 12.49 1.56 -0.73
CA ARG A 48 11.59 1.75 -1.88
C ARG A 48 10.79 0.49 -2.23
N ALA A 49 11.46 -0.66 -2.34
CA ALA A 49 10.81 -1.92 -2.66
C ALA A 49 9.83 -2.35 -1.55
N LEU A 50 10.21 -2.16 -0.28
CA LEU A 50 9.38 -2.50 0.88
C LEU A 50 8.11 -1.66 0.95
N VAL A 51 8.23 -0.33 0.79
CA VAL A 51 7.07 0.59 0.82
C VAL A 51 6.11 0.27 -0.33
N ARG A 52 6.64 0.03 -1.54
CA ARG A 52 5.82 -0.40 -2.69
C ARG A 52 5.15 -1.75 -2.43
N ASP A 53 5.83 -2.69 -1.77
CA ASP A 53 5.24 -3.99 -1.45
C ASP A 53 4.15 -3.91 -0.39
N ILE A 54 4.34 -3.08 0.64
CA ILE A 54 3.29 -2.81 1.64
C ILE A 54 2.09 -2.17 0.95
N TRP A 55 2.30 -1.13 0.15
CA TRP A 55 1.22 -0.53 -0.63
C TRP A 55 0.59 -1.52 -1.60
N ARG A 56 1.32 -2.46 -2.19
CA ARG A 56 0.72 -3.42 -3.10
C ARG A 56 -0.09 -4.51 -2.39
N LYS A 57 0.36 -4.95 -1.22
CA LYS A 57 -0.12 -6.20 -0.59
C LYS A 57 -0.92 -5.99 0.69
N TRP A 58 -1.10 -4.76 1.17
CA TRP A 58 -1.79 -4.48 2.44
C TRP A 58 -3.19 -3.87 2.28
N ASP A 59 -4.16 -4.45 2.96
CA ASP A 59 -5.48 -3.85 3.19
C ASP A 59 -5.41 -2.87 4.36
N PHE A 60 -5.24 -1.58 4.05
CA PHE A 60 -5.12 -0.53 5.06
C PHE A 60 -6.37 -0.39 5.93
N GLY A 61 -7.56 -0.57 5.38
CA GLY A 61 -8.82 -0.41 6.14
C GLY A 61 -9.07 -1.52 7.15
N ARG A 62 -8.55 -2.72 6.90
CA ARG A 62 -8.64 -3.87 7.82
C ARG A 62 -7.32 -4.15 8.56
N ASP A 63 -6.31 -3.29 8.35
CA ASP A 63 -4.94 -3.43 8.83
C ASP A 63 -4.38 -4.87 8.74
N ARG A 64 -4.48 -5.48 7.56
CA ARG A 64 -3.99 -6.85 7.32
C ARG A 64 -3.48 -7.03 5.89
N ALA A 65 -2.70 -8.07 5.65
CA ALA A 65 -2.31 -8.43 4.29
C ALA A 65 -3.54 -8.85 3.46
N PHE A 66 -3.50 -8.58 2.16
CA PHE A 66 -4.45 -9.15 1.21
C PHE A 66 -4.27 -10.68 1.12
N PRO A 67 -5.33 -11.42 0.73
CA PRO A 67 -5.21 -12.84 0.42
C PRO A 67 -4.12 -13.10 -0.61
N SER A 68 -3.55 -14.32 -0.59
CA SER A 68 -2.56 -14.71 -1.59
C SER A 68 -3.13 -14.56 -3.01
N GLY A 69 -2.34 -13.98 -3.92
CA GLY A 69 -2.76 -13.71 -5.29
C GLY A 69 -3.64 -12.47 -5.47
N VAL A 70 -3.91 -11.69 -4.41
CA VAL A 70 -4.59 -10.39 -4.49
C VAL A 70 -3.56 -9.28 -4.32
N GLU A 71 -3.61 -8.28 -5.20
CA GLU A 71 -2.74 -7.11 -5.11
C GLU A 71 -3.45 -5.82 -5.52
N ARG A 72 -2.95 -4.71 -4.97
CA ARG A 72 -3.29 -3.35 -5.35
C ARG A 72 -2.44 -2.92 -6.55
N VAL A 73 -3.09 -2.35 -7.55
CA VAL A 73 -2.47 -1.83 -8.76
C VAL A 73 -2.96 -0.42 -9.05
N TRP A 74 -2.15 0.35 -9.76
CA TRP A 74 -2.55 1.63 -10.31
C TRP A 74 -3.18 1.39 -11.68
N ASP A 75 -4.42 1.85 -11.85
CA ASP A 75 -5.07 1.92 -13.14
C ASP A 75 -4.78 3.28 -13.76
N ASP A 76 -3.89 3.27 -14.76
CA ASP A 76 -3.48 4.49 -15.44
C ASP A 76 -4.56 5.08 -16.35
N THR A 77 -5.48 4.24 -16.85
CA THR A 77 -6.61 4.66 -17.70
C THR A 77 -7.61 5.48 -16.91
N HIS A 78 -7.92 5.04 -15.68
CA HIS A 78 -8.92 5.70 -14.83
C HIS A 78 -8.29 6.53 -13.70
N LYS A 79 -6.96 6.68 -13.69
CA LYS A 79 -6.17 7.39 -12.67
C LYS A 79 -6.61 7.06 -11.25
N GLN A 80 -6.79 5.77 -10.97
CA GLN A 80 -7.27 5.30 -9.68
C GLN A 80 -6.60 4.02 -9.24
N THR A 81 -6.63 3.78 -7.93
CA THR A 81 -6.15 2.54 -7.35
C THR A 81 -7.22 1.44 -7.47
N LYS A 82 -6.85 0.26 -7.99
CA LYS A 82 -7.70 -0.93 -8.03
C LYS A 82 -7.08 -2.07 -7.23
N ILE A 83 -7.92 -2.96 -6.70
CA ILE A 83 -7.48 -4.23 -6.10
C ILE A 83 -7.94 -5.34 -7.04
N ILE A 84 -7.02 -6.22 -7.43
CA ILE A 84 -7.24 -7.25 -8.45
C ILE A 84 -6.71 -8.60 -7.99
N TRP A 85 -7.21 -9.67 -8.62
CA TRP A 85 -6.56 -10.97 -8.61
C TRP A 85 -5.40 -10.98 -9.62
N LYS A 86 -4.17 -11.16 -9.15
CA LYS A 86 -2.95 -11.15 -9.97
C LYS A 86 -3.03 -12.11 -11.16
N LYS A 87 -3.62 -13.30 -10.99
CA LYS A 87 -3.74 -14.32 -12.05
C LYS A 87 -4.70 -13.92 -13.17
N SER A 88 -5.79 -13.24 -12.83
CA SER A 88 -6.89 -13.00 -13.79
C SER A 88 -7.07 -11.54 -14.19
N GLY A 89 -6.43 -10.60 -13.50
CA GLY A 89 -6.65 -9.16 -13.67
C GLY A 89 -8.02 -8.67 -13.19
N LYS A 90 -8.93 -9.58 -12.81
CA LYS A 90 -10.30 -9.22 -12.41
C LYS A 90 -10.30 -8.47 -11.08
N ARG A 91 -11.21 -7.50 -10.98
CA ARG A 91 -11.42 -6.72 -9.76
C ARG A 91 -11.74 -7.65 -8.59
N PHE A 92 -11.02 -7.47 -7.49
CA PHE A 92 -11.31 -8.11 -6.22
C PHE A 92 -12.43 -7.35 -5.52
N SER A 93 -13.57 -8.01 -5.26
CA SER A 93 -14.63 -7.46 -4.43
C SER A 93 -14.51 -7.96 -3.00
N LYS A 94 -14.64 -7.05 -2.03
CA LYS A 94 -14.55 -7.36 -0.60
C LYS A 94 -15.85 -7.94 -0.02
N THR A 95 -16.93 -8.04 -0.81
CA THR A 95 -18.29 -8.38 -0.36
C THR A 95 -18.57 -9.88 -0.17
N GLY A 96 -17.56 -10.75 -0.11
CA GLY A 96 -17.75 -12.21 0.02
C GLY A 96 -16.95 -12.88 1.14
N LEU A 97 -16.45 -12.13 2.12
CA LEU A 97 -15.70 -12.63 3.28
C LEU A 97 -16.11 -11.91 4.57
#